data_AF-A0A9E6W5L1-F1
#
_entry.id   AF-A0A9E6W5L1-F1
#
_cell.length_a   1.000
_cell.length_b   1.000
_cell.length_c   1.000
_cell.angle_alpha   90.00
_cell.angle_beta   90.00
_cell.angle_gamma   90.00
#
_symmetry.space_group_name_H-M   'P 1'
#
loop_
_entity.id
_entity.type
_entity.pdbx_description
1 polymer ?
#
loop_
_entity_poly.entity_id
_entity_poly.type
_entity_poly.pdbx_seq_one_letter_code
_entity_poly.pdbx_strand_id
1 'polypeptide(L)'
;MKRLLFWFTAVGLGLSGNAQSAFKAGDFSASLGAQAFSAYGNGNMYEVTQMFKNSALFPADLGTYSESSFSSFNGSGIASLATSFYWKKKSQESHTPMRALRLGLSFFGSFATHHSFHKETETAIDTLYSTGGQAYPVDSFNFRSVNVNSISQNLVIDASLIFRTNSSKRWTLYSGFGVQAGLTMNSKAELSNIETTNIRIREGGNFQGESSTFNYRSEVQSIPNSFVGALYIPLGIDWQAGSKTEFFKQLHFFAEMRPTLLINKGLFSGMDMNPGLSGQFGVRIQFLNP
;
A
#
# COMPACT_ATOMS: atom_id res chain seq x y z
N MET A 1 41.80 9.33 -22.57
CA MET A 1 40.81 9.08 -21.50
C MET A 1 39.59 10.01 -21.71
N LYS A 2 38.89 9.87 -22.84
CA LYS A 2 37.56 9.24 -22.99
C LYS A 2 36.58 9.53 -21.85
N ARG A 3 35.82 10.62 -22.06
CA ARG A 3 34.62 11.06 -21.34
C ARG A 3 33.60 9.92 -21.33
N LEU A 4 33.20 9.46 -20.15
CA LEU A 4 32.09 8.54 -19.98
C LEU A 4 30.79 9.33 -20.08
N LEU A 5 30.04 9.07 -21.15
CA LEU A 5 28.67 9.50 -21.41
C LEU A 5 27.75 9.02 -20.29
N PHE A 6 27.11 9.93 -19.56
CA PHE A 6 25.83 9.67 -18.92
C PHE A 6 24.74 10.33 -19.76
N TRP A 7 24.20 9.57 -20.71
CA TRP A 7 22.92 9.88 -21.35
C TRP A 7 21.85 9.07 -20.62
N PHE A 8 21.11 9.69 -19.71
CA PHE A 8 19.76 9.26 -19.42
C PHE A 8 18.83 10.15 -20.22
N THR A 9 18.18 9.53 -21.19
CA THR A 9 17.27 10.13 -22.16
C THR A 9 16.16 10.88 -21.42
N ALA A 10 16.27 12.21 -21.39
CA ALA A 10 15.13 13.07 -21.14
C ALA A 10 14.09 12.77 -22.22
N VAL A 11 12.92 12.25 -21.81
CA VAL A 11 11.77 12.11 -22.68
C VAL A 11 11.41 13.52 -23.17
N GLY A 12 11.84 13.81 -24.38
CA GLY A 12 11.62 15.08 -25.06
C GLY A 12 10.16 15.19 -25.48
N LEU A 13 9.36 15.84 -24.64
CA LEU A 13 8.18 16.54 -25.15
C LEU A 13 8.68 17.78 -25.88
N GLY A 14 8.64 17.72 -27.21
CA GLY A 14 9.01 18.81 -28.10
C GLY A 14 8.16 20.04 -27.83
N LEU A 15 8.81 21.08 -27.29
CA LEU A 15 8.34 22.45 -27.38
C LEU A 15 9.34 23.22 -28.25
N SER A 16 9.29 22.96 -29.56
CA SER A 16 9.92 23.83 -30.55
C SER A 16 8.99 24.99 -30.85
N GLY A 17 9.19 26.10 -30.15
CA GLY A 17 8.51 27.36 -30.41
C GLY A 17 9.17 28.46 -29.58
N ASN A 18 9.50 29.58 -30.22
CA ASN A 18 10.21 30.75 -29.68
C ASN A 18 9.45 31.52 -28.58
N ALA A 19 8.79 30.84 -27.65
CA ALA A 19 8.39 31.39 -26.37
C ALA A 19 9.52 31.05 -25.38
N GLN A 20 10.23 32.06 -24.85
CA GLN A 20 11.08 31.87 -23.67
C GLN A 20 10.20 31.21 -22.59
N SER A 21 10.35 29.90 -22.40
CA SER A 21 9.40 29.14 -21.59
C SER A 21 9.47 29.64 -20.15
N ALA A 22 8.32 30.03 -19.59
CA ALA A 22 8.20 30.45 -18.18
C ALA A 22 8.54 29.31 -17.18
N PHE A 23 8.75 28.10 -17.70
CA PHE A 23 9.05 26.88 -16.97
C PHE A 23 10.47 26.42 -17.29
N LYS A 24 11.27 26.12 -16.25
CA LYS A 24 12.53 25.40 -16.37
C LYS A 24 12.49 24.15 -15.50
N ALA A 25 12.97 23.01 -16.02
CA ALA A 25 13.28 21.86 -15.18
C ALA A 25 14.37 22.29 -14.17
N GLY A 26 14.15 22.04 -12.88
CA GLY A 26 15.09 22.47 -11.84
C GLY A 26 15.53 21.37 -10.89
N ASP A 27 14.87 20.21 -10.86
CA ASP A 27 15.41 19.06 -10.14
C ASP A 27 14.92 17.72 -10.68
N PHE A 28 15.72 16.70 -10.40
CA PHE A 28 15.37 15.29 -10.49
C PHE A 28 15.45 14.67 -9.08
N SER A 29 14.54 13.75 -8.77
CA SER A 29 14.51 13.08 -7.47
C SER A 29 14.18 11.60 -7.62
N ALA A 30 14.81 10.81 -6.74
CA ALA A 30 14.54 9.40 -6.55
C ALA A 30 14.27 9.16 -5.06
N SER A 31 13.23 8.40 -4.75
CA SER A 31 12.87 8.10 -3.37
C SER A 31 12.40 6.67 -3.19
N LEU A 32 12.63 6.18 -1.98
CA LEU A 32 12.02 4.98 -1.46
C LEU A 32 11.12 5.37 -0.29
N GLY A 33 10.00 4.68 -0.13
CA GLY A 33 9.03 5.01 0.89
C GLY A 33 8.20 3.83 1.33
N ALA A 34 7.29 4.10 2.25
CA ALA A 34 6.27 3.17 2.68
C ALA A 34 4.96 3.93 2.80
N GLN A 35 3.85 3.25 2.56
CA GLN A 35 2.52 3.82 2.81
C GLN A 35 1.95 3.17 4.05
N ALA A 36 1.61 3.97 5.06
CA ALA A 36 0.82 3.53 6.19
C ALA A 36 -0.64 3.90 5.92
N PHE A 37 -1.42 2.96 5.39
CA PHE A 37 -2.86 3.18 5.31
C PHE A 37 -3.46 3.04 6.71
N SER A 38 -4.12 4.10 7.19
CA SER A 38 -5.02 3.99 8.32
C SER A 38 -6.36 3.44 7.82
N ALA A 39 -6.65 2.21 8.20
CA ALA A 39 -7.99 1.61 8.35
C ALA A 39 -8.94 1.59 7.12
N TYR A 40 -9.17 0.36 6.66
CA TYR A 40 -10.42 -0.17 6.07
C TYR A 40 -10.96 0.49 4.79
N GLY A 41 -10.75 -0.22 3.68
CA GLY A 41 -11.50 0.02 2.44
C GLY A 41 -11.01 -0.72 1.19
N ASN A 42 -10.11 -1.71 1.31
CA ASN A 42 -9.71 -2.57 0.19
C ASN A 42 -10.00 -4.03 0.54
N GLY A 43 -11.03 -4.57 -0.11
CA GLY A 43 -11.67 -5.84 0.18
C GLY A 43 -13.04 -5.66 0.83
N ASN A 44 -13.94 -4.89 0.21
CA ASN A 44 -15.35 -4.93 0.61
C ASN A 44 -15.79 -6.40 0.59
N MET A 45 -16.40 -6.89 1.67
CA MET A 45 -16.92 -8.26 1.81
C MET A 45 -17.66 -8.72 0.55
N TYR A 46 -18.37 -7.78 -0.06
CA TYR A 46 -19.07 -7.97 -1.31
C TYR A 46 -18.14 -8.44 -2.43
N GLU A 47 -16.97 -7.84 -2.61
CA GLU A 47 -16.02 -8.24 -3.65
C GLU A 47 -15.48 -9.65 -3.42
N VAL A 48 -15.07 -9.94 -2.19
CA VAL A 48 -14.57 -11.27 -1.79
C VAL A 48 -15.65 -12.33 -2.04
N THR A 49 -16.87 -12.04 -1.63
CA THR A 49 -18.03 -12.92 -1.84
C THR A 49 -18.31 -13.11 -3.33
N GLN A 50 -18.29 -12.05 -4.13
CA GLN A 50 -18.54 -12.16 -5.58
C GLN A 50 -17.44 -12.92 -6.32
N MET A 51 -16.19 -12.75 -5.90
CA MET A 51 -15.04 -13.43 -6.50
C MET A 51 -15.09 -14.94 -6.25
N PHE A 52 -15.41 -15.35 -5.01
CA PHE A 52 -15.38 -16.75 -4.60
C PHE A 52 -16.77 -17.41 -4.47
N LYS A 53 -17.85 -16.78 -4.96
CA LYS A 53 -19.23 -17.30 -4.83
C LYS A 53 -19.44 -18.73 -5.36
N ASN A 54 -18.65 -19.14 -6.35
CA ASN A 54 -18.72 -20.46 -6.95
C ASN A 54 -17.65 -21.42 -6.40
N SER A 55 -16.82 -20.99 -5.45
CA SER A 55 -15.79 -21.83 -4.84
C SER A 55 -16.42 -22.77 -3.84
N ALA A 56 -16.11 -24.06 -3.94
CA ALA A 56 -16.52 -25.05 -2.95
C ALA A 56 -15.88 -24.81 -1.56
N LEU A 57 -14.81 -24.00 -1.49
CA LEU A 57 -14.12 -23.67 -0.24
C LEU A 57 -14.79 -22.51 0.51
N PHE A 58 -15.61 -21.71 -0.19
CA PHE A 58 -16.26 -20.53 0.34
C PHE A 58 -17.62 -20.89 0.96
N PRO A 59 -17.81 -20.76 2.29
CA PRO A 59 -19.06 -21.12 2.94
C PRO A 59 -20.21 -20.20 2.52
N ALA A 60 -21.41 -20.76 2.35
CA ALA A 60 -22.61 -19.97 2.11
C ALA A 60 -23.12 -19.24 3.38
N ASP A 61 -22.70 -19.69 4.56
CA ASP A 61 -23.19 -19.26 5.88
C ASP A 61 -22.23 -18.32 6.65
N LEU A 62 -21.44 -17.51 5.93
CA LEU A 62 -20.44 -16.61 6.52
C LEU A 62 -21.00 -15.64 7.56
N GLY A 63 -22.31 -15.33 7.53
CA GLY A 63 -22.97 -14.51 8.55
C GLY A 63 -22.90 -15.08 9.97
N THR A 64 -22.51 -16.34 10.14
CA THR A 64 -22.29 -16.99 11.45
C THR A 64 -20.84 -16.99 11.92
N TYR A 65 -19.92 -16.47 11.10
CA TYR A 65 -18.49 -16.40 11.41
C TYR A 65 -18.17 -15.05 12.03
N SER A 66 -17.19 -15.05 12.93
CA SER A 66 -16.54 -13.81 13.37
C SER A 66 -15.54 -13.36 12.33
N GLU A 67 -15.59 -12.08 11.96
CA GLU A 67 -14.76 -11.48 10.93
C GLU A 67 -13.63 -10.64 11.53
N SER A 68 -12.45 -10.72 10.92
CA SER A 68 -11.40 -9.73 11.09
C SER A 68 -10.76 -9.42 9.74
N SER A 69 -10.30 -8.19 9.55
CA SER A 69 -9.50 -7.85 8.37
C SER A 69 -8.41 -6.84 8.69
N PHE A 70 -7.35 -6.90 7.89
CA PHE A 70 -6.26 -5.94 7.94
C PHE A 70 -5.60 -5.83 6.56
N SER A 71 -4.86 -4.76 6.35
CA SER A 71 -4.02 -4.61 5.16
C SER A 71 -2.57 -4.47 5.60
N SER A 72 -1.67 -5.03 4.80
CA SER A 72 -0.23 -4.98 5.05
C SER A 72 0.53 -4.79 3.74
N PHE A 73 1.77 -4.31 3.83
CA PHE A 73 2.70 -4.35 2.71
C PHE A 73 3.53 -5.62 2.82
N ASN A 74 3.53 -6.43 1.77
CA ASN A 74 4.27 -7.68 1.75
C ASN A 74 5.34 -7.63 0.66
N GLY A 75 6.42 -6.87 0.87
CA GLY A 75 7.51 -6.71 -0.10
C GLY A 75 8.10 -5.31 -0.16
N SER A 76 8.63 -4.93 -1.34
CA SER A 76 9.23 -3.62 -1.61
C SER A 76 8.21 -2.50 -1.41
N GLY A 77 8.57 -1.45 -0.67
CA GLY A 77 7.73 -0.27 -0.46
C GLY A 77 7.46 0.53 -1.73
N ILE A 78 7.31 1.85 -1.59
CA ILE A 78 7.13 2.76 -2.72
C ILE A 78 8.52 3.05 -3.32
N ALA A 79 8.68 2.91 -4.62
CA ALA A 79 9.83 3.44 -5.36
C ALA A 79 9.34 4.51 -6.32
N SER A 80 9.89 5.72 -6.24
CA SER A 80 9.43 6.86 -7.04
C SER A 80 10.57 7.59 -7.71
N LEU A 81 10.34 8.04 -8.94
CA LEU A 81 11.17 9.00 -9.66
C LEU A 81 10.32 10.22 -9.99
N ALA A 82 10.86 11.42 -9.81
CA ALA A 82 10.14 12.64 -10.13
C ALA A 82 11.05 13.76 -10.62
N THR A 83 10.53 14.60 -11.51
CA THR A 83 11.16 15.81 -12.02
C THR A 83 10.31 17.02 -11.63
N SER A 84 10.95 18.09 -11.16
CA SER A 84 10.24 19.34 -10.82
C SER A 84 10.58 20.48 -11.78
N PHE A 85 9.55 21.23 -12.15
CA PHE A 85 9.61 22.41 -13.02
C PHE A 85 9.27 23.66 -12.22
N TYR A 86 10.13 24.67 -12.31
CA TYR A 86 10.01 25.91 -11.56
C TYR A 86 9.51 27.05 -12.44
N TRP A 87 8.66 27.90 -11.88
CA TRP A 87 8.26 29.16 -12.50
C TRP A 87 9.29 30.25 -12.18
N LYS A 88 9.86 30.89 -13.21
CA LYS A 88 10.65 32.10 -13.00
C LYS A 88 9.71 33.31 -12.88
N LYS A 89 9.74 34.02 -11.73
CA LYS A 89 9.23 35.40 -11.67
C LYS A 89 10.27 36.36 -12.24
N LYS A 90 9.81 37.32 -13.05
CA LYS A 90 10.64 38.35 -13.71
C LYS A 90 11.19 39.43 -12.77
N SER A 91 10.73 39.51 -11.52
CA SER A 91 11.09 40.61 -10.62
C SER A 91 11.07 40.19 -9.16
N GLN A 92 12.23 40.41 -8.52
CA GLN A 92 12.47 40.76 -7.11
C GLN A 92 12.29 39.76 -5.95
N GLU A 93 13.32 39.86 -5.10
CA GLU A 93 13.41 39.63 -3.65
C GLU A 93 13.43 38.19 -3.11
N SER A 94 14.50 37.93 -2.35
CA SER A 94 15.01 36.63 -1.87
C SER A 94 14.11 35.87 -0.89
N HIS A 95 12.88 36.32 -0.69
CA HIS A 95 11.99 35.84 0.36
C HIS A 95 10.66 35.25 -0.14
N THR A 96 10.41 35.19 -1.45
CA THR A 96 9.18 34.58 -1.96
C THR A 96 9.28 33.05 -2.01
N PRO A 97 8.22 32.33 -1.56
CA PRO A 97 8.20 30.87 -1.59
C PRO A 97 8.30 30.35 -3.02
N MET A 98 9.22 29.42 -3.23
CA MET A 98 9.52 28.86 -4.56
C MET A 98 8.46 27.83 -4.94
N ARG A 99 7.78 28.07 -6.06
CA ARG A 99 6.73 27.19 -6.60
C ARG A 99 7.33 26.21 -7.60
N ALA A 100 6.96 24.95 -7.53
CA ALA A 100 7.31 23.97 -8.54
C ALA A 100 6.17 23.01 -8.88
N LEU A 101 6.04 22.66 -10.16
CA LEU A 101 5.24 21.53 -10.61
C LEU A 101 6.15 20.30 -10.61
N ARG A 102 5.87 19.32 -9.75
CA ARG A 102 6.55 18.04 -9.72
C ARG A 102 5.72 17.01 -10.48
N LEU A 103 6.34 16.30 -11.40
CA LEU A 103 5.76 15.17 -12.13
C LEU A 103 6.59 13.92 -11.83
N GLY A 104 5.94 12.81 -11.53
CA GLY A 104 6.62 11.58 -11.14
C GLY A 104 5.93 10.31 -11.59
N LEU A 105 6.68 9.22 -11.42
CA LEU A 105 6.24 7.86 -11.61
C LEU A 105 6.62 7.08 -10.35
N SER A 106 5.66 6.34 -9.81
CA SER A 106 5.81 5.53 -8.60
C SER A 106 5.39 4.10 -8.87
N PHE A 107 6.22 3.17 -8.43
CA PHE A 107 5.88 1.76 -8.32
C PHE A 107 5.66 1.42 -6.85
N PHE A 108 4.49 0.89 -6.54
CA PHE A 108 4.17 0.34 -5.23
C PHE A 108 4.29 -1.16 -5.36
N GLY A 109 5.16 -1.77 -4.55
CA GLY A 109 5.24 -3.22 -4.51
C GLY A 109 3.96 -3.86 -3.98
N SER A 110 4.07 -5.16 -3.73
CA SER A 110 2.97 -6.02 -3.28
C SER A 110 2.22 -5.45 -2.06
N PHE A 111 1.03 -4.93 -2.31
CA PHE A 111 0.04 -4.51 -1.33
C PHE A 111 -0.85 -5.70 -1.03
N ALA A 112 -0.92 -6.13 0.24
CA ALA A 112 -1.67 -7.29 0.67
C ALA A 112 -2.89 -6.89 1.51
N THR A 113 -4.06 -7.42 1.20
CA THR A 113 -5.25 -7.35 2.07
C THR A 113 -5.56 -8.73 2.58
N HIS A 114 -5.91 -8.81 3.86
CA HIS A 114 -6.17 -10.04 4.58
C HIS A 114 -7.55 -9.96 5.20
N HIS A 115 -8.40 -10.92 4.88
CA HIS A 115 -9.70 -11.12 5.51
C HIS A 115 -9.71 -12.50 6.13
N SER A 116 -10.12 -12.60 7.38
CA SER A 116 -10.20 -13.86 8.11
C SER A 116 -11.56 -14.01 8.75
N PHE A 117 -12.21 -15.13 8.46
CA PHE A 117 -13.45 -15.58 9.06
C PHE A 117 -13.13 -16.77 9.94
N HIS A 118 -13.62 -16.76 11.17
CA HIS A 118 -13.46 -17.89 12.07
C HIS A 118 -14.79 -18.26 12.71
N LYS A 119 -15.00 -19.56 12.88
CA LYS A 119 -16.16 -20.11 13.56
C LYS A 119 -15.71 -21.30 14.38
N GLU A 120 -16.16 -21.34 15.62
CA GLU A 120 -15.98 -22.46 16.52
C GLU A 120 -17.35 -23.04 16.83
N THR A 121 -17.44 -24.37 16.78
CA THR A 121 -18.65 -25.11 17.12
C THR A 121 -18.29 -26.25 18.05
N GLU A 122 -19.01 -26.34 19.16
CA GLU A 122 -18.93 -27.44 20.12
C GLU A 122 -20.21 -28.27 19.99
N THR A 123 -20.09 -29.58 19.92
CA THR A 123 -21.23 -30.49 19.83
C THR A 123 -20.95 -31.75 20.62
N ALA A 124 -21.85 -32.11 21.53
CA ALA A 124 -21.81 -33.37 22.24
C ALA A 124 -22.04 -34.53 21.25
N ILE A 125 -21.12 -35.49 21.20
CA ILE A 125 -21.23 -36.67 20.33
C ILE A 125 -21.77 -37.87 21.11
N ASP A 126 -21.19 -38.14 22.28
CA ASP A 126 -21.46 -39.36 23.04
C ASP A 126 -21.24 -39.14 24.55
N THR A 127 -21.64 -40.12 25.35
CA THR A 127 -21.32 -40.20 26.78
C THR A 127 -20.83 -41.60 27.10
N LEU A 128 -19.55 -41.72 27.45
CA LEU A 128 -18.94 -42.99 27.83
C LEU A 128 -19.25 -43.29 29.29
N TYR A 129 -19.43 -44.57 29.63
CA TYR A 129 -19.63 -45.00 31.01
C TYR A 129 -18.47 -45.88 31.46
N SER A 130 -17.86 -45.58 32.62
CA SER A 130 -16.89 -46.51 33.22
C SER A 130 -17.59 -47.80 33.67
N THR A 131 -16.79 -48.83 33.90
CA THR A 131 -17.23 -50.08 34.53
C THR A 131 -17.88 -49.85 35.91
N GLY A 132 -17.59 -48.72 36.57
CA GLY A 132 -18.20 -48.29 37.83
C GLY A 132 -19.45 -47.41 37.68
N GLY A 133 -19.91 -47.13 36.46
CA GLY A 133 -21.12 -46.36 36.16
C GLY A 133 -20.94 -44.84 36.09
N GLN A 134 -19.70 -44.32 36.14
CA GLN A 134 -19.45 -42.88 35.98
C GLN A 134 -19.56 -42.49 34.51
N ALA A 135 -20.26 -41.39 34.23
CA ALA A 135 -20.47 -40.86 32.89
C ALA A 135 -19.39 -39.84 32.50
N TYR A 136 -18.86 -39.94 31.28
CA TYR A 136 -17.88 -39.03 30.69
C TYR A 136 -18.42 -38.49 29.36
N PRO A 137 -18.79 -37.20 29.29
CA PRO A 137 -19.20 -36.61 28.03
C PRO A 137 -18.02 -36.56 27.05
N VAL A 138 -18.33 -36.86 25.79
CA VAL A 138 -17.43 -36.77 24.65
C VAL A 138 -17.94 -35.69 23.72
N ASP A 139 -17.18 -34.60 23.65
CA ASP A 139 -17.51 -33.43 22.85
C ASP A 139 -16.59 -33.36 21.62
N SER A 140 -17.14 -32.90 20.49
CA SER A 140 -16.34 -32.46 19.35
C SER A 140 -16.30 -30.95 19.27
N PHE A 141 -15.09 -30.43 19.13
CA PHE A 141 -14.79 -29.04 18.83
C PHE A 141 -14.35 -28.94 17.38
N ASN A 142 -15.13 -28.24 16.56
CA ASN A 142 -14.75 -27.94 15.19
C ASN A 142 -14.42 -26.45 15.08
N PHE A 143 -13.17 -26.17 14.73
CA PHE A 143 -12.68 -24.84 14.38
C PHE A 143 -12.55 -24.76 12.87
N ARG A 144 -13.22 -23.78 12.28
CA ARG A 144 -13.12 -23.48 10.85
C ARG A 144 -12.66 -22.05 10.65
N SER A 145 -11.62 -21.88 9.85
CA SER A 145 -11.11 -20.58 9.43
C SER A 145 -11.09 -20.49 7.90
N VAL A 146 -11.61 -19.40 7.37
CA VAL A 146 -11.55 -19.06 5.95
C VAL A 146 -10.77 -17.77 5.84
N ASN A 147 -9.67 -17.78 5.10
CA ASN A 147 -8.81 -16.62 4.93
C ASN A 147 -8.72 -16.24 3.45
N VAL A 148 -8.92 -14.96 3.16
CA VAL A 148 -8.78 -14.39 1.83
C VAL A 148 -7.65 -13.39 1.83
N ASN A 149 -6.60 -13.69 1.09
CA ASN A 149 -5.41 -12.88 0.94
C ASN A 149 -5.36 -12.34 -0.48
N SER A 150 -5.52 -11.04 -0.68
CA SER A 150 -5.37 -10.42 -2.00
C SER A 150 -4.06 -9.65 -2.05
N ILE A 151 -3.30 -9.79 -3.13
CA ILE A 151 -2.03 -9.10 -3.34
C ILE A 151 -2.06 -8.41 -4.70
N SER A 152 -1.64 -7.14 -4.77
CA SER A 152 -1.49 -6.39 -6.03
C SER A 152 -0.23 -5.54 -6.05
N GLN A 153 0.26 -5.23 -7.25
CA GLN A 153 1.30 -4.23 -7.48
C GLN A 153 0.68 -3.01 -8.15
N ASN A 154 1.17 -1.80 -7.88
CA ASN A 154 0.59 -0.59 -8.47
C ASN A 154 1.63 0.22 -9.22
N LEU A 155 1.27 0.69 -10.42
CA LEU A 155 2.03 1.67 -11.18
C LEU A 155 1.23 2.97 -11.26
N VAL A 156 1.81 4.06 -10.80
CA VAL A 156 1.10 5.32 -10.57
C VAL A 156 1.91 6.48 -11.14
N ILE A 157 1.24 7.36 -11.87
CA ILE A 157 1.77 8.67 -12.23
C ILE A 157 1.35 9.70 -11.17
N ASP A 158 2.26 10.60 -10.86
CA ASP A 158 2.16 11.60 -9.79
C ASP A 158 2.30 13.00 -10.36
N ALA A 159 1.42 13.91 -9.95
CA ALA A 159 1.56 15.33 -10.24
C ALA A 159 1.29 16.14 -8.97
N SER A 160 2.21 17.03 -8.59
CA SER A 160 2.01 17.89 -7.44
C SER A 160 2.54 19.30 -7.62
N LEU A 161 1.82 20.24 -7.02
CA LEU A 161 2.21 21.63 -6.89
C LEU A 161 2.87 21.82 -5.53
N ILE A 162 4.17 22.11 -5.54
CA ILE A 162 5.00 22.25 -4.33
C ILE A 162 5.32 23.72 -4.07
N PHE A 163 5.13 24.14 -2.82
CA PHE A 163 5.53 25.42 -2.27
C PHE A 163 6.65 25.18 -1.26
N ARG A 164 7.80 25.82 -1.49
CA ARG A 164 8.97 25.71 -0.61
C ARG A 164 9.16 26.99 0.19
N THR A 165 9.57 26.85 1.45
CA THR A 165 10.11 27.97 2.23
C THR A 165 11.47 28.41 1.66
N ASN A 166 12.08 29.45 2.25
CA ASN A 166 13.27 30.11 1.72
C ASN A 166 14.37 29.11 1.25
N SER A 167 14.50 28.96 -0.07
CA SER A 167 15.40 27.99 -0.72
C SER A 167 16.89 28.29 -0.58
N SER A 168 17.26 29.46 -0.04
CA SER A 168 18.67 29.80 0.23
C SER A 168 19.24 29.15 1.49
N LYS A 169 18.39 28.52 2.31
CA LYS A 169 18.79 27.87 3.56
C LYS A 169 19.02 26.37 3.34
N ARG A 170 19.97 25.82 4.11
CA ARG A 170 20.30 24.38 4.08
C ARG A 170 19.10 23.49 4.40
N TRP A 171 18.18 23.97 5.23
CA TRP A 171 16.91 23.32 5.53
C TRP A 171 15.78 24.08 4.86
N THR A 172 15.03 23.38 4.02
CA THR A 172 13.85 23.90 3.35
C THR A 172 12.66 23.04 3.75
N LEU A 173 11.59 23.69 4.19
CA LEU A 173 10.31 23.03 4.41
C LEU A 173 9.48 23.21 3.16
N TYR A 174 8.64 22.23 2.84
CA TYR A 174 7.74 22.34 1.72
C TYR A 174 6.41 21.68 1.99
N SER A 175 5.39 22.24 1.35
CA SER A 175 4.03 21.70 1.35
C SER A 175 3.40 21.89 -0.02
N GLY A 176 2.22 21.31 -0.27
CA GLY A 176 1.60 21.38 -1.58
C GLY A 176 0.28 20.66 -1.69
N PHE A 177 -0.11 20.43 -2.94
CA PHE A 177 -1.24 19.58 -3.30
C PHE A 177 -0.81 18.65 -4.42
N GLY A 178 -1.19 17.38 -4.33
CA GLY A 178 -0.85 16.38 -5.33
C GLY A 178 -2.01 15.49 -5.67
N VAL A 179 -1.94 14.94 -6.88
CA VAL A 179 -2.85 13.93 -7.40
C VAL A 179 -2.05 12.77 -7.97
N GLN A 180 -2.60 11.59 -7.82
CA GLN A 180 -2.06 10.33 -8.32
C GLN A 180 -3.14 9.59 -9.11
N ALA A 181 -2.72 8.96 -10.20
CA ALA A 181 -3.55 8.10 -11.01
C ALA A 181 -2.71 6.92 -11.50
N GLY A 182 -3.27 5.72 -11.47
CA GLY A 182 -2.52 4.51 -11.75
C GLY A 182 -3.40 3.29 -11.93
N LEU A 183 -2.72 2.16 -12.10
CA LEU A 183 -3.33 0.86 -12.32
C LEU A 183 -2.74 -0.17 -11.37
N THR A 184 -3.58 -1.07 -10.89
CA THR A 184 -3.17 -2.30 -10.24
C THR A 184 -2.79 -3.33 -11.30
N MET A 185 -1.76 -4.13 -11.03
CA MET A 185 -1.23 -5.16 -11.92
C MET A 185 -0.74 -6.36 -11.10
N ASN A 186 -0.62 -7.50 -11.78
CA ASN A 186 -0.18 -8.76 -11.18
C ASN A 186 -1.00 -9.12 -9.93
N SER A 187 -2.29 -8.78 -9.96
CA SER A 187 -3.19 -8.91 -8.83
C SER A 187 -3.69 -10.35 -8.72
N LYS A 188 -3.68 -10.90 -7.51
CA LYS A 188 -4.16 -12.26 -7.20
C LYS A 188 -4.89 -12.29 -5.87
N ALA A 189 -5.90 -13.14 -5.76
CA ALA A 189 -6.55 -13.49 -4.50
C ALA A 189 -6.32 -14.96 -4.20
N GLU A 190 -5.99 -15.27 -2.97
CA GLU A 190 -5.91 -16.63 -2.45
C GLU A 190 -6.98 -16.81 -1.38
N LEU A 191 -7.85 -17.79 -1.60
CA LEU A 191 -8.80 -18.29 -0.63
C LEU A 191 -8.22 -19.54 0.01
N SER A 192 -8.07 -19.55 1.33
CA SER A 192 -7.67 -20.73 2.09
C SER A 192 -8.73 -21.08 3.13
N ASN A 193 -8.97 -22.36 3.30
CA ASN A 193 -9.90 -22.92 4.27
C ASN A 193 -9.14 -23.92 5.15
N ILE A 194 -9.21 -23.67 6.45
CA ILE A 194 -8.57 -24.44 7.50
C ILE A 194 -9.69 -25.01 8.37
N GLU A 195 -9.72 -26.31 8.53
CA GLU A 195 -10.66 -27.00 9.41
C GLU A 195 -9.91 -27.90 10.37
N THR A 196 -10.14 -27.70 11.66
CA THR A 196 -9.57 -28.51 12.74
C THR A 196 -10.71 -29.10 13.54
N THR A 197 -10.79 -30.42 13.63
CA THR A 197 -11.75 -31.13 14.48
C THR A 197 -11.00 -31.80 15.62
N ASN A 198 -11.35 -31.47 16.86
CA ASN A 198 -10.81 -32.09 18.06
C ASN A 198 -11.93 -32.83 18.80
N ILE A 199 -11.73 -34.11 19.07
CA ILE A 199 -12.62 -34.89 19.94
C ILE A 199 -11.99 -34.93 21.33
N ARG A 200 -12.72 -34.53 22.36
CA ARG A 200 -12.24 -34.44 23.73
C ARG A 200 -13.13 -35.21 24.69
N ILE A 201 -12.50 -35.98 25.58
CA ILE A 201 -13.17 -36.68 26.69
C ILE A 201 -12.90 -35.88 27.96
N ARG A 202 -13.97 -35.46 28.65
CA ARG A 202 -13.86 -34.71 29.92
C ARG A 202 -14.05 -35.65 31.12
N GLU A 203 -13.09 -35.65 32.03
CA GLU A 203 -13.20 -36.31 33.34
C GLU A 203 -12.75 -35.33 34.44
N GLY A 204 -13.67 -34.97 35.35
CA GLY A 204 -13.35 -34.11 36.49
C GLY A 204 -12.80 -32.72 36.13
N GLY A 205 -13.10 -32.21 34.93
CA GLY A 205 -12.58 -30.93 34.41
C GLY A 205 -11.24 -31.02 33.69
N ASN A 206 -10.62 -32.20 33.62
CA ASN A 206 -9.38 -32.46 32.89
C ASN A 206 -9.64 -33.23 31.59
N PHE A 207 -8.81 -32.98 30.57
CA PHE A 207 -8.88 -33.67 29.27
C PHE A 207 -8.05 -34.95 29.31
N GLN A 208 -8.68 -36.10 29.10
CA GLN A 208 -8.04 -37.43 29.19
C GLN A 208 -7.59 -38.00 27.82
N GLY A 209 -8.16 -37.49 26.71
CA GLY A 209 -7.82 -37.93 25.36
C GLY A 209 -8.23 -36.89 24.32
N GLU A 210 -7.36 -36.66 23.34
CA GLU A 210 -7.58 -35.73 22.23
C GLU A 210 -7.24 -36.43 20.92
N SER A 211 -8.21 -36.49 20.00
CA SER A 211 -7.97 -36.86 18.61
C SER A 211 -8.21 -35.63 17.76
N SER A 212 -7.19 -35.20 17.00
CA SER A 212 -7.27 -34.03 16.15
C SER A 212 -7.16 -34.42 14.67
N THR A 213 -8.02 -33.82 13.83
CA THR A 213 -7.89 -33.87 12.38
C THR A 213 -7.68 -32.46 11.88
N PHE A 214 -6.72 -32.28 10.97
CA PHE A 214 -6.39 -31.00 10.35
C PHE A 214 -6.57 -31.11 8.84
N ASN A 215 -7.38 -30.22 8.27
CA ASN A 215 -7.60 -30.13 6.83
C ASN A 215 -7.27 -28.70 6.35
N TYR A 216 -6.40 -28.61 5.35
CA TYR A 216 -6.06 -27.36 4.68
C TYR A 216 -6.38 -27.46 3.19
N ARG A 217 -7.09 -26.47 2.67
CA ARG A 217 -7.38 -26.34 1.23
C ARG A 217 -7.18 -24.90 0.80
N SER A 218 -6.69 -24.69 -0.42
CA SER A 218 -6.47 -23.36 -1.00
C SER A 218 -6.86 -23.31 -2.47
N GLU A 219 -7.34 -22.15 -2.90
CA GLU A 219 -7.66 -21.79 -4.29
C GLU A 219 -7.09 -20.41 -4.58
N VAL A 220 -6.47 -20.24 -5.75
CA VAL A 220 -5.92 -18.95 -6.19
C VAL A 220 -6.64 -18.49 -7.44
N GLN A 221 -7.06 -17.23 -7.46
CA GLN A 221 -7.67 -16.57 -8.60
C GLN A 221 -6.90 -15.32 -9.01
N SER A 222 -6.80 -15.10 -10.33
CA SER A 222 -6.23 -13.86 -10.87
C SER A 222 -7.28 -12.75 -10.83
N ILE A 223 -6.87 -11.58 -10.35
CA ILE A 223 -7.71 -10.39 -10.25
C ILE A 223 -7.39 -9.51 -11.47
N PRO A 224 -8.39 -9.08 -12.26
CA PRO A 224 -8.17 -8.12 -13.34
C PRO A 224 -7.52 -6.82 -12.84
N ASN A 225 -6.79 -6.15 -13.71
CA ASN A 225 -6.23 -4.83 -13.43
C ASN A 225 -7.37 -3.84 -13.12
N SER A 226 -7.18 -3.01 -12.12
CA SER A 226 -8.14 -1.98 -11.71
C SER A 226 -7.49 -0.61 -11.58
N PHE A 227 -8.31 0.42 -11.49
CA PHE A 227 -7.87 1.79 -11.30
C PHE A 227 -7.57 2.08 -9.82
N VAL A 228 -6.46 2.79 -9.60
CA VAL A 228 -6.07 3.34 -8.30
C VAL A 228 -5.69 4.81 -8.48
N GLY A 229 -6.06 5.65 -7.52
CA GLY A 229 -5.73 7.05 -7.50
C GLY A 229 -5.64 7.59 -6.08
N ALA A 230 -5.19 8.84 -5.97
CA ALA A 230 -5.10 9.50 -4.68
C ALA A 230 -5.09 11.02 -4.84
N LEU A 231 -5.68 11.72 -3.87
CA LEU A 231 -5.46 13.14 -3.62
C LEU A 231 -4.65 13.28 -2.35
N TYR A 232 -3.59 14.10 -2.34
CA TYR A 232 -2.71 14.16 -1.17
C TYR A 232 -2.10 15.55 -0.95
N ILE A 233 -1.64 15.77 0.28
CA ILE A 233 -0.90 16.96 0.68
C ILE A 233 0.55 16.53 0.99
N PRO A 234 1.54 16.80 0.13
CA PRO A 234 2.94 16.58 0.50
C PRO A 234 3.31 17.54 1.64
N LEU A 235 3.96 17.01 2.67
CA LEU A 235 4.51 17.74 3.80
C LEU A 235 5.92 17.22 3.99
N GLY A 236 6.92 18.04 3.70
CA GLY A 236 8.29 17.55 3.71
C GLY A 236 9.33 18.54 4.16
N ILE A 237 10.47 17.96 4.49
CA ILE A 237 11.71 18.62 4.84
C ILE A 237 12.76 18.22 3.83
N ASP A 238 13.55 19.18 3.41
CA ASP A 238 14.59 19.07 2.41
C ASP A 238 15.88 19.64 2.98
N TRP A 239 16.95 18.86 2.92
CA TRP A 239 18.26 19.19 3.46
C TRP A 239 19.33 19.17 2.37
N GLN A 240 19.95 20.32 2.15
CA GLN A 240 21.08 20.46 1.24
C GLN A 240 22.37 19.88 1.87
N ALA A 241 23.05 19.01 1.13
CA ALA A 241 24.19 18.25 1.63
C ALA A 241 25.39 19.16 1.99
N GLY A 242 25.64 20.21 1.22
CA GLY A 242 26.72 21.16 1.50
C GLY A 242 26.55 22.52 0.83
N SER A 243 27.28 23.51 1.32
CA SER A 243 27.23 24.90 0.83
C SER A 243 28.48 25.35 0.09
N LYS A 244 29.60 24.61 0.21
CA LYS A 244 30.91 25.04 -0.30
C LYS A 244 31.21 24.47 -1.69
N THR A 245 31.07 23.15 -1.83
CA THR A 245 31.43 22.39 -3.03
C THR A 245 30.24 22.29 -3.98
N GLU A 246 30.48 22.55 -5.27
CA GLU A 246 29.41 22.66 -6.27
C GLU A 246 28.54 21.41 -6.38
N PHE A 247 29.16 20.23 -6.31
CA PHE A 247 28.45 18.95 -6.27
C PHE A 247 27.49 18.85 -5.07
N PHE A 248 27.94 19.17 -3.86
CA PHE A 248 27.13 19.01 -2.65
C PHE A 248 26.06 20.11 -2.48
N LYS A 249 26.19 21.24 -3.18
CA LYS A 249 25.12 22.25 -3.27
C LYS A 249 23.92 21.76 -4.08
N GLN A 250 24.13 20.84 -5.01
CA GLN A 250 23.07 20.26 -5.85
C GLN A 250 22.43 19.03 -5.21
N LEU A 251 23.13 18.39 -4.28
CA LEU A 251 22.66 17.17 -3.62
C LEU A 251 21.79 17.52 -2.41
N HIS A 252 20.58 17.01 -2.41
CA HIS A 252 19.58 17.22 -1.37
C HIS A 252 19.04 15.87 -0.89
N PHE A 253 18.78 15.78 0.41
CA PHE A 253 18.09 14.66 1.03
C PHE A 253 16.75 15.15 1.56
N PHE A 254 15.69 14.41 1.31
CA PHE A 254 14.36 14.82 1.75
C PHE A 254 13.63 13.70 2.47
N ALA A 255 12.74 14.11 3.37
CA ALA A 255 11.71 13.29 3.95
C ALA A 255 10.37 13.96 3.65
N GLU A 256 9.38 13.17 3.23
CA GLU A 256 8.05 13.65 2.88
C GLU A 256 7.00 12.73 3.50
N MET A 257 6.02 13.32 4.18
CA MET A 257 4.80 12.70 4.62
C MET A 257 3.65 13.19 3.73
N ARG A 258 2.66 12.34 3.47
CA ARG A 258 1.56 12.58 2.55
C ARG A 258 0.25 12.07 3.14
N PRO A 259 -0.47 12.87 3.95
CA PRO A 259 -1.87 12.63 4.21
C PRO A 259 -2.61 12.57 2.87
N THR A 260 -3.35 11.49 2.66
CA THR A 260 -3.88 11.09 1.35
C THR A 260 -5.34 10.66 1.50
N LEU A 261 -6.17 11.01 0.53
CA LEU A 261 -7.45 10.36 0.26
C LEU A 261 -7.24 9.43 -0.94
N LEU A 262 -7.17 8.14 -0.67
CA LEU A 262 -7.11 7.11 -1.69
C LEU A 262 -8.43 7.01 -2.44
N ILE A 263 -8.33 6.63 -3.69
CA ILE A 263 -9.46 6.33 -4.57
C ILE A 263 -9.15 4.98 -5.20
N ASN A 264 -9.93 3.96 -4.88
CA ASN A 264 -9.77 2.63 -5.48
C ASN A 264 -11.06 2.26 -6.20
N LYS A 265 -10.94 1.62 -7.35
CA LYS A 265 -12.09 1.02 -8.02
C LYS A 265 -12.14 -0.46 -7.69
N GLY A 266 -13.24 -0.90 -7.10
CA GLY A 266 -13.52 -2.32 -6.95
C GLY A 266 -13.69 -3.03 -8.29
N LEU A 267 -13.44 -4.33 -8.31
CA LEU A 267 -13.86 -5.19 -9.41
C LEU A 267 -15.37 -5.29 -9.50
N PHE A 268 -16.02 -5.41 -8.34
CA PHE A 268 -17.47 -5.57 -8.20
C PHE A 268 -18.09 -4.40 -7.44
N SER A 269 -17.33 -3.74 -6.55
CA SER A 269 -17.76 -2.47 -5.97
C SER A 269 -17.49 -1.30 -6.92
N GLY A 270 -18.10 -0.15 -6.62
CA GLY A 270 -17.87 1.09 -7.34
C GLY A 270 -16.50 1.71 -7.02
N MET A 271 -16.47 3.04 -6.94
CA MET A 271 -15.30 3.75 -6.44
C MET A 271 -15.40 3.93 -4.93
N ASP A 272 -14.37 3.52 -4.22
CA ASP A 272 -14.25 3.67 -2.77
C ASP A 272 -13.17 4.72 -2.44
N MET A 273 -13.41 5.54 -1.42
CA MET A 273 -12.50 6.59 -0.99
C MET A 273 -12.09 6.41 0.47
N ASN A 274 -10.78 6.36 0.74
CA ASN A 274 -10.27 6.03 2.07
C ASN A 274 -9.14 6.97 2.49
N PRO A 275 -9.12 7.47 3.73
CA PRO A 275 -7.99 8.24 4.22
C PRO A 275 -6.76 7.33 4.37
N GLY A 276 -5.58 7.92 4.27
CA GLY A 276 -4.32 7.21 4.41
C GLY A 276 -3.14 8.16 4.60
N LEU A 277 -1.98 7.59 4.89
CA LEU A 277 -0.75 8.33 5.10
C LEU A 277 0.39 7.63 4.33
N SER A 278 1.11 8.33 3.47
CA SER A 278 2.39 7.81 2.94
C SER A 278 3.58 8.59 3.46
N GLY A 279 4.71 7.91 3.59
CA GLY A 279 6.00 8.49 3.92
C GLY A 279 7.05 8.08 2.89
N GLN A 280 7.91 9.00 2.49
CA GLN A 280 9.02 8.69 1.60
C GLN A 280 10.27 9.46 2.00
N PHE A 281 11.42 8.82 1.79
CA PHE A 281 12.74 9.39 1.96
C PHE A 281 13.49 9.27 0.64
N GLY A 282 14.22 10.31 0.26
CA GLY A 282 14.84 10.31 -1.05
C GLY A 282 16.00 11.26 -1.18
N VAL A 283 16.62 11.14 -2.34
CA VAL A 283 17.68 12.01 -2.80
C VAL A 283 17.13 12.83 -3.96
N ARG A 284 17.49 14.10 -3.97
CA ARG A 284 17.18 15.05 -5.05
C ARG A 284 18.47 15.68 -5.54
N ILE A 285 18.58 15.80 -6.84
CA ILE A 285 19.62 16.58 -7.51
C ILE A 285 18.94 17.82 -8.05
N GLN A 286 19.19 18.95 -7.39
CA GLN A 286 18.71 20.26 -7.83
C GLN A 286 19.74 20.88 -8.75
N PHE A 287 19.32 21.20 -9.97
CA PHE A 287 20.16 21.89 -10.93
C PHE A 287 20.29 23.36 -10.48
N LEU A 288 21.47 23.73 -9.98
CA LEU A 288 21.86 25.13 -9.85
C LEU A 288 21.76 25.70 -11.27
N ASN A 289 20.92 26.74 -11.45
CA ASN A 289 20.53 27.29 -12.76
C ASN A 289 21.59 27.10 -13.87
N PRO A 290 21.24 26.59 -15.06
CA PRO A 290 21.96 26.97 -16.27
C PRO A 290 21.71 28.44 -16.61
#